data_AF-A0A4R1GJS3-F1
#
_entry.id   AF-A0A4R1GJS3-F1
#
_cell.length_a   1.000
_cell.length_b   1.000
_cell.length_c   1.000
_cell.angle_alpha   90.00
_cell.angle_beta   90.00
_cell.angle_gamma   90.00
#
_symmetry.space_group_name_H-M   'P 1'
#
loop_
_entity.id
_entity.type
_entity.pdbx_description
1 polymer ?
#
loop_
_entity_poly.entity_id
_entity_poly.type
_entity_poly.pdbx_seq_one_letter_code
_entity_poly.pdbx_strand_id
1 'polypeptide(L)' 'MYKRILKCSVCGNVGEFTYIGSRDVNKKGDVSDIIGELSMWISYFRCPECNSVEVEFHPVGEEPDIPEEFFKEVTDGE' A
#
# COMPACT_ATOMS: atom_id res chain seq x y z
N MET A 1 -2.94 8.02 12.92
CA MET A 1 -2.08 6.90 12.49
C MET A 1 -3.00 5.74 12.20
N TYR A 2 -3.13 5.34 10.94
CA TYR A 2 -4.02 4.24 10.54
C TYR A 2 -3.32 2.89 10.73
N LYS A 3 -4.08 1.88 11.13
CA LYS A 3 -3.58 0.52 11.31
C LYS A 3 -4.53 -0.50 10.70
N ARG A 4 -3.97 -1.66 10.32
CA ARG A 4 -4.73 -2.80 9.79
C ARG A 4 -4.20 -4.10 10.35
N ILE A 5 -5.09 -5.07 10.57
CA ILE A 5 -4.68 -6.42 10.99
C ILE A 5 -4.13 -7.15 9.77
N LEU A 6 -2.86 -7.55 9.82
CA LEU A 6 -2.18 -8.31 8.76
C LEU A 6 -1.34 -9.44 9.36
N LYS A 7 -0.85 -10.33 8.49
CA LYS A 7 0.16 -11.33 8.82
C LYS A 7 1.48 -10.96 8.12
N CYS A 8 2.56 -10.87 8.88
CA CYS A 8 3.89 -10.61 8.37
C CYS A 8 4.38 -11.84 7.59
N SER A 9 4.74 -11.65 6.33
CA SER A 9 5.33 -12.68 5.49
C SER A 9 6.76 -13.03 5.91
N VAL A 10 7.44 -12.13 6.64
CA VAL A 10 8.84 -12.27 7.07
C VAL A 10 8.98 -12.96 8.44
N CYS A 11 8.36 -12.43 9.50
CA CYS A 11 8.50 -12.98 10.85
C CYS A 11 7.28 -13.79 11.33
N GLY A 12 6.21 -13.85 10.54
CA GLY A 12 5.00 -14.60 10.88
C GLY A 12 4.05 -13.92 11.88
N ASN A 13 4.40 -12.73 12.40
CA ASN A 13 3.54 -11.98 13.32
C ASN A 13 2.16 -11.71 12.72
N VAL A 14 1.10 -11.89 13.52
CA VAL A 14 -0.28 -11.52 13.17
C VAL A 14 -0.73 -10.45 14.15
N GLY A 15 -1.05 -9.25 13.68
CA GLY A 15 -1.38 -8.14 14.56
C GLY A 15 -1.67 -6.85 13.81
N GLU A 16 -1.68 -5.72 14.52
CA GLU A 16 -1.92 -4.40 13.93
C GLU A 16 -0.64 -3.82 13.30
N PHE A 17 -0.66 -3.64 11.99
CA PHE A 17 0.44 -3.06 11.23
C PHE A 17 0.19 -1.58 11.02
N THR A 18 1.27 -0.81 10.99
CA THR A 18 1.20 0.63 10.80
C THR A 18 1.12 0.95 9.32
N TYR A 19 0.09 1.66 8.88
CA TYR A 19 0.07 2.21 7.52
C TYR A 19 1.12 3.30 7.38
N ILE A 20 1.93 3.22 6.32
CA ILE A 20 3.00 4.18 6.03
C ILE A 20 2.81 4.93 4.72
N GLY A 21 1.84 4.51 3.89
CA GLY A 21 1.43 5.21 2.68
C GLY A 21 0.91 4.28 1.59
N SER A 22 0.49 4.86 0.47
CA SER A 22 0.04 4.17 -0.73
C SER A 22 0.64 4.80 -1.98
N ARG A 23 0.73 4.06 -3.07
CA ARG A 23 1.22 4.57 -4.36
C ARG A 23 0.35 4.04 -5.49
N ASP A 24 -0.01 4.91 -6.42
CA ASP A 24 -0.51 4.50 -7.73
C ASP A 24 0.69 4.15 -8.61
N VAL A 25 0.85 2.86 -8.90
CA VAL A 25 1.96 2.37 -9.71
C VAL A 25 1.75 2.64 -11.20
N ASN A 26 0.54 3.00 -11.64
CA ASN A 26 0.29 3.39 -13.03
C ASN A 26 0.32 4.90 -13.26
N LYS A 27 0.54 5.71 -12.23
CA LYS A 27 0.56 7.18 -12.34
C LYS A 27 1.56 7.70 -13.38
N LYS A 28 2.69 6.99 -13.57
CA LYS A 28 3.72 7.32 -14.57
C LYS A 28 3.58 6.51 -15.87
N GLY A 29 2.55 5.66 -15.98
CA GLY A 29 2.38 4.73 -17.08
C GLY A 29 3.26 3.48 -17.01
N ASP A 30 3.86 3.18 -15.85
CA ASP A 30 4.80 2.04 -15.70
C ASP A 30 4.14 0.69 -16.06
N VAL A 31 2.82 0.59 -15.92
CA VAL A 31 2.03 -0.62 -16.22
C VAL A 31 0.86 -0.36 -17.18
N SER A 32 0.88 0.76 -17.90
CA SER A 32 -0.24 1.18 -18.76
C SER A 32 -0.50 0.21 -19.90
N ASP A 33 0.52 -0.50 -20.38
CA ASP A 33 0.38 -1.54 -21.42
C ASP A 33 -0.45 -2.75 -20.96
N ILE A 34 -0.62 -2.93 -19.63
CA ILE A 34 -1.35 -4.05 -19.03
C ILE A 34 -2.77 -3.64 -18.65
N ILE A 35 -2.93 -2.46 -18.03
CA ILE A 35 -4.20 -2.02 -17.43
C ILE A 35 -4.83 -0.79 -18.11
N GLY A 36 -4.20 -0.26 -19.16
CA GLY A 36 -4.63 0.94 -19.86
C GLY A 36 -4.48 2.19 -18.99
N GLU A 37 -5.53 3.01 -18.99
CA GLU A 37 -5.59 4.29 -18.26
C GLU A 37 -6.09 4.14 -16.80
N LEU A 38 -6.37 2.91 -16.36
CA LEU A 38 -6.85 2.65 -15.00
C LEU A 38 -5.75 2.82 -13.96
N SER A 39 -6.10 3.23 -12.75
CA SER A 39 -5.17 3.29 -11.62
C SER A 39 -4.91 1.89 -11.05
N MET A 40 -3.73 1.70 -10.45
CA MET A 40 -3.43 0.51 -9.68
C MET A 40 -2.66 0.89 -8.43
N TRP A 41 -3.30 0.70 -7.28
CA TRP A 41 -2.74 1.13 -6.01
C TRP A 41 -2.07 -0.01 -5.25
N ILE A 42 -0.98 0.33 -4.55
CA ILE A 42 -0.34 -0.51 -3.56
C ILE A 42 -0.29 0.26 -2.24
N SER A 43 -0.77 -0.34 -1.16
CA SER A 43 -0.63 0.18 0.21
C SER A 43 0.50 -0.51 0.95
N TYR A 44 1.25 0.24 1.74
CA TYR A 44 2.41 -0.21 2.49
C TYR A 44 2.12 -0.20 4.00
N PHE A 45 2.47 -1.30 4.67
CA PHE A 45 2.22 -1.49 6.10
C PHE A 45 3.47 -2.00 6.81
N ARG A 46 3.88 -1.34 7.88
CA ARG A 46 5.05 -1.71 8.68
C ARG A 46 4.68 -2.69 9.80
N CYS A 47 5.37 -3.83 9.83
CA CYS A 47 5.29 -4.81 10.90
C CYS A 47 5.83 -4.23 12.22
N PRO A 48 5.08 -4.33 13.34
CA PRO A 48 5.55 -3.83 14.63
C PRO A 48 6.71 -4.66 15.21
N GLU A 49 6.83 -5.94 14.83
CA GLU A 49 7.80 -6.87 15.41
C GLU A 49 9.16 -6.82 14.71
N CYS A 50 9.18 -6.92 13.37
CA CYS A 50 10.43 -7.01 12.61
C CYS A 50 10.69 -5.82 11.68
N ASN A 51 9.83 -4.81 11.68
CA ASN A 51 9.89 -3.64 10.80
C ASN A 51 9.85 -3.93 9.29
N SER A 52 9.54 -5.17 8.87
CA SER A 52 9.29 -5.45 7.45
C SER A 52 8.12 -4.61 6.93
N VAL A 53 8.17 -4.29 5.64
CA VAL A 53 7.06 -3.65 4.95
C VAL A 53 6.28 -4.74 4.21
N GLU A 54 5.03 -4.91 4.61
CA GLU A 54 4.05 -5.70 3.86
C GLU A 54 3.33 -4.79 2.86
N VAL A 55 2.91 -5.39 1.75
CA VAL A 55 2.20 -4.71 0.67
C VAL A 55 0.81 -5.31 0.49
N GLU A 56 -0.15 -4.44 0.23
CA GLU A 56 -1.51 -4.82 -0.16
C GLU A 56 -1.78 -4.26 -1.55
N PHE A 57 -2.16 -5.14 -2.47
CA PHE A 57 -2.56 -4.77 -3.82
C PHE A 57 -4.07 -4.53 -3.86
N HIS A 58 -4.47 -3.37 -4.38
CA HIS A 58 -5.87 -3.05 -4.60
C HIS A 58 -6.31 -3.51 -5.99
N PRO A 59 -7.60 -3.83 -6.19
CA PRO A 59 -8.13 -4.08 -7.52
C PRO A 59 -7.86 -2.91 -8.48
N VAL A 60 -7.69 -3.23 -9.76
CA VAL A 60 -7.47 -2.21 -10.79
C VAL A 60 -8.68 -1.28 -10.87
N GLY A 61 -8.43 0.04 -10.86
CA GLY A 61 -9.46 1.07 -10.85
C GLY A 61 -10.07 1.37 -9.47
N GLU A 62 -9.63 0.69 -8.41
CA GLU A 62 -10.07 0.94 -7.04
C GLU A 62 -8.98 1.69 -6.25
N GLU A 63 -9.39 2.72 -5.51
CA GLU A 63 -8.53 3.44 -4.57
C GLU A 63 -8.41 2.67 -3.24
N PRO A 64 -7.32 2.89 -2.48
CA PRO A 64 -7.18 2.27 -1.17
C PRO A 64 -8.31 2.68 -0.21
N ASP A 65 -8.91 1.70 0.45
CA ASP A 65 -9.86 1.92 1.55
C ASP A 65 -9.12 2.39 2.83
N ILE A 66 -8.57 3.60 2.76
CA ILE A 66 -7.87 4.30 3.84
C ILE A 66 -8.62 5.63 4.05
N PRO A 67 -9.02 5.97 5.28
CA PRO A 67 -9.67 7.26 5.54
C PRO A 67 -8.81 8.43 5.08
N GLU A 68 -9.43 9.43 4.46
CA GLU A 68 -8.76 10.57 3.83
C GLU A 68 -7.79 11.28 4.78
N GLU A 69 -8.13 11.38 6.06
CA GLU A 69 -7.28 12.01 7.09
C GLU A 69 -5.97 11.27 7.38
N PHE A 70 -5.87 10.01 6.98
CA PHE A 70 -4.67 9.19 7.13
C PHE A 70 -3.99 8.87 5.80
N PHE A 71 -4.67 9.09 4.69
CA PHE A 71 -4.15 8.76 3.38
C PHE A 71 -2.86 9.55 3.11
N LYS A 72 -1.85 8.84 2.64
CA LYS A 72 -0.55 9.42 2.29
C LYS A 72 -0.06 8.80 1.01
N GLU A 73 -0.03 9.57 -0.07
CA GLU A 73 0.61 9.13 -1.30
C GLU A 73 2.15 9.15 -1.12
N VAL A 74 2.80 8.06 -1.48
CA VAL A 74 4.27 7.91 -1.48
C VAL A 74 4.75 8.06 -2.91
N THR A 75 5.49 9.13 -3.18
CA THR A 75 6.17 9.37 -4.46
C THR A 75 7.55 8.73 -4.45
N ASP A 76 8.07 8.39 -5.64
CA ASP A 76 9.48 8.03 -5.79
C ASP A 76 10.35 9.25 -5.48
N GLY A 77 10.80 9.39 -4.24
CA GLY A 77 11.90 10.26 -3.82
C GLY A 77 11.70 11.76 -4.05
N GLU A 78 11.12 12.42 -3.06
CA GLU A 78 11.63 13.72 -2.54
C GLU A 78 11.74 13.63 -1.01
#